data_AF-A0A1Q3UB32-F1
#
_entry.id   AF-A0A1Q3UB32-F1
#
_cell.length_a   1.000
_cell.length_b   1.000
_cell.length_c   1.000
_cell.angle_alpha   90.00
_cell.angle_beta   90.00
_cell.angle_gamma   90.00
#
_symmetry.space_group_name_H-M   'P 1'
#
loop_
_entity.id
_entity.type
_entity.pdbx_description
1 polymer ?
#
loop_
_entity_poly.entity_id
_entity_poly.type
_entity_poly.pdbx_seq_one_letter_code
_entity_poly.pdbx_strand_id
1 'polypeptide(L)'
;MATIANTTTTWLAPTNTKANVFKKVINWADKQAPNRTMWFLVSLIAQGILFLPVPAALLYYFDAPIGILAITLGLFFSNIIAGMGGASIRTLLGLFAFSILVHLLMIIVFTL
;
A
#
# COMPACT_ATOMS: atom_id res chain seq x y z
N MET A 1 38.37 -52.38 -19.34
CA MET A 1 36.92 -52.52 -19.02
C MET A 1 36.46 -51.16 -18.52
N ALA A 2 35.70 -50.41 -19.33
CA ALA A 2 35.28 -49.04 -18.98
C ALA A 2 33.88 -49.10 -18.36
N THR A 3 33.74 -48.61 -17.13
CA THR A 3 32.46 -48.54 -16.41
C THR A 3 31.72 -47.27 -16.80
N ILE A 4 30.50 -47.41 -17.31
CA ILE A 4 29.63 -46.29 -17.66
C ILE A 4 28.97 -45.79 -16.37
N ALA A 5 29.25 -44.55 -15.97
CA ALA A 5 28.57 -43.90 -14.85
C ALA A 5 27.17 -43.46 -15.29
N ASN A 6 26.13 -44.11 -14.77
CA ASN A 6 24.74 -43.72 -15.01
C ASN A 6 24.33 -42.64 -14.01
N THR A 7 24.36 -41.37 -14.43
CA THR A 7 23.84 -40.25 -13.64
C THR A 7 22.32 -40.23 -13.75
N THR A 8 21.63 -40.73 -12.72
CA THR A 8 20.18 -40.57 -12.58
C THR A 8 19.84 -39.09 -12.40
N THR A 9 19.29 -38.46 -13.43
CA THR A 9 18.76 -37.09 -13.36
C THR A 9 17.42 -37.10 -12.60
N THR A 10 17.40 -36.57 -11.39
CA THR A 10 16.18 -36.33 -10.63
C THR A 10 15.46 -35.11 -11.20
N TRP A 11 14.46 -35.32 -12.04
CA TRP A 11 13.59 -34.24 -12.53
C TRP A 11 12.74 -33.74 -11.36
N LEU A 12 13.04 -32.54 -10.87
CA LEU A 12 12.20 -31.88 -9.87
C LEU A 12 10.82 -31.66 -10.48
N ALA A 13 9.79 -32.28 -9.90
CA ALA A 13 8.41 -32.02 -10.27
C ALA A 13 8.15 -30.51 -10.19
N PRO A 14 7.50 -29.89 -11.18
CA PRO A 14 7.22 -28.46 -11.14
C PRO A 14 6.35 -28.19 -9.91
N THR A 15 6.94 -27.55 -8.91
CA THR A 15 6.21 -27.06 -7.74
C THR A 15 5.29 -25.96 -8.25
N ASN A 16 4.01 -26.30 -8.41
CA ASN A 16 2.90 -25.37 -8.63
C ASN A 16 2.74 -24.49 -7.38
N THR A 17 3.71 -23.61 -7.18
CA THR A 17 3.72 -22.66 -6.09
C THR A 17 2.69 -21.61 -6.48
N LYS A 18 1.45 -21.76 -6.01
CA LYS A 18 0.40 -20.75 -6.21
C LYS A 18 1.01 -19.40 -5.88
N ALA A 19 1.17 -18.55 -6.89
CA ALA A 19 1.84 -17.27 -6.76
C ALA A 19 1.06 -16.43 -5.74
N ASN A 20 1.58 -16.34 -4.52
CA ASN A 20 0.92 -15.61 -3.46
C ASN A 20 1.19 -14.12 -3.68
N VAL A 21 0.23 -13.43 -4.30
CA VAL A 21 0.31 -12.01 -4.62
C VAL A 21 0.61 -11.17 -3.38
N PHE A 22 0.03 -11.52 -2.24
CA PHE A 22 0.28 -10.85 -0.96
C PHE A 22 1.74 -10.97 -0.51
N LYS A 23 2.35 -12.17 -0.61
CA LYS A 23 3.78 -12.35 -0.35
C LYS A 23 4.65 -11.52 -1.30
N LYS A 24 4.25 -11.38 -2.57
CA LYS A 24 4.97 -10.57 -3.55
C LYS A 24 4.92 -9.07 -3.19
N VAL A 25 3.77 -8.57 -2.75
CA VAL A 25 3.60 -7.19 -2.29
C VAL A 25 4.43 -6.91 -1.03
N ILE A 26 4.41 -7.82 -0.05
CA ILE A 26 5.24 -7.67 1.17
C ILE A 26 6.73 -7.64 0.81
N ASN A 27 7.20 -8.57 -0.02
CA ASN A 27 8.60 -8.59 -0.45
C ASN A 27 9.01 -7.33 -1.22
N TRP A 28 8.08 -6.73 -1.98
CA TRP A 28 8.33 -5.45 -2.62
C TRP A 28 8.43 -4.31 -1.60
N ALA A 29 7.50 -4.26 -0.63
CA ALA A 29 7.50 -3.23 0.42
C ALA A 29 8.76 -3.29 1.28
N ASP A 30 9.26 -4.50 1.58
CA ASP A 30 10.52 -4.67 2.32
C ASP A 30 11.72 -4.11 1.58
N LYS A 31 11.76 -4.27 0.25
CA LYS A 31 12.82 -3.69 -0.60
C LYS A 31 12.78 -2.16 -0.61
N GLN A 32 11.67 -1.54 -0.20
CA GLN A 32 11.55 -0.09 -0.11
C GLN A 32 12.10 0.50 1.21
N ALA A 33 12.53 -0.33 2.17
CA ALA A 33 13.03 0.14 3.46
C ALA A 33 14.15 1.20 3.37
N PRO A 34 15.14 1.10 2.46
CA PRO A 34 16.18 2.13 2.31
C PRO A 34 15.63 3.48 1.86
N ASN A 35 14.52 3.47 1.11
CA ASN A 35 13.90 4.67 0.53
C ASN A 35 12.76 5.21 1.41
N ARG A 36 12.75 4.90 2.71
CA ARG A 36 11.66 5.27 3.64
C ARG A 36 11.34 6.76 3.64
N THR A 37 12.36 7.62 3.66
CA THR A 37 12.17 9.08 3.67
C THR A 37 11.48 9.58 2.40
N MET A 38 11.86 9.03 1.24
CA MET A 38 11.20 9.33 -0.03
C MET A 38 9.73 8.93 0.01
N TRP A 39 9.43 7.71 0.49
CA TRP A 39 8.05 7.24 0.61
C TRP A 39 7.22 8.07 1.59
N PHE A 40 7.82 8.56 2.66
CA PHE A 40 7.16 9.50 3.57
C PHE A 40 6.81 10.81 2.86
N LEU A 41 7.74 11.40 2.09
CA LEU A 41 7.47 12.61 1.31
C LEU A 41 6.37 12.39 0.26
N VAL A 42 6.42 11.25 -0.44
CA VAL A 42 5.36 10.86 -1.39
C VAL A 42 4.01 10.78 -0.69
N SER A 43 3.94 10.15 0.48
CA SER A 43 2.69 10.07 1.24
C SER A 43 2.19 11.45 1.69
N LEU A 44 3.08 12.34 2.14
CA LEU A 44 2.73 13.69 2.57
C LEU A 44 2.16 14.52 1.42
N ILE A 45 2.83 14.50 0.27
CA ILE A 45 2.41 15.24 -0.92
C ILE A 45 1.07 14.70 -1.41
N ALA A 46 0.94 13.37 -1.53
CA ALA A 46 -0.29 12.76 -1.99
C ALA A 46 -1.47 13.04 -1.05
N GLN A 47 -1.29 12.90 0.27
CA GLN A 47 -2.38 13.18 1.20
C GLN A 47 -2.71 14.68 1.28
N GLY A 48 -1.71 15.55 1.28
CA GLY A 48 -1.91 17.00 1.36
C GLY A 48 -2.54 17.60 0.10
N ILE A 49 -2.12 17.16 -1.09
CA ILE A 49 -2.55 17.76 -2.36
C ILE A 49 -3.73 17.00 -2.96
N LEU A 50 -3.69 15.66 -2.99
CA LEU A 50 -4.73 14.89 -3.67
C LEU A 50 -5.92 14.59 -2.76
N PHE A 51 -5.70 14.33 -1.46
CA PHE A 51 -6.78 13.85 -0.60
C PHE A 51 -7.48 14.94 0.21
N LEU A 52 -6.81 16.03 0.61
CA LEU A 52 -7.51 17.13 1.29
C LEU A 52 -8.63 17.80 0.45
N PRO A 53 -8.50 17.96 -0.88
CA PRO A 53 -9.59 18.50 -1.69
C PRO A 53 -10.79 17.56 -1.84
N VAL A 54 -10.60 16.25 -1.67
CA VAL A 54 -11.68 15.25 -1.85
C VAL A 54 -12.86 15.49 -0.90
N PRO A 55 -12.69 15.55 0.43
CA PRO A 55 -13.81 15.81 1.32
C PRO A 55 -14.41 17.20 1.10
N ALA A 56 -13.61 18.21 0.71
CA ALA A 56 -14.15 19.53 0.37
C ALA A 56 -15.10 19.47 -0.84
N ALA A 57 -14.71 18.74 -1.90
CA ALA A 57 -15.56 18.54 -3.06
C ALA A 57 -16.82 17.72 -2.71
N LEU A 58 -16.68 16.65 -1.92
CA LEU A 58 -17.81 15.80 -1.52
C LEU A 58 -18.79 16.55 -0.60
N LEU A 59 -18.30 17.36 0.33
CA LEU A 59 -19.14 18.19 1.19
C LEU A 59 -19.92 19.23 0.40
N TYR A 60 -19.27 19.91 -0.55
CA TYR A 60 -19.85 21.04 -1.25
C TYR A 60 -20.79 20.63 -2.41
N TYR A 61 -20.44 19.57 -3.14
CA TYR A 61 -21.16 19.18 -4.36
C TYR A 61 -22.11 17.98 -4.18
N PHE A 62 -21.92 17.16 -3.14
CA PHE A 62 -22.65 15.89 -2.96
C PHE A 62 -23.31 15.78 -1.57
N ASP A 63 -23.41 16.89 -0.81
CA ASP A 63 -24.00 16.95 0.53
C ASP A 63 -23.49 15.85 1.49
N ALA A 64 -22.24 15.43 1.29
CA ALA A 64 -21.66 14.33 2.04
C ALA A 64 -21.50 14.73 3.53
N PRO A 65 -21.61 13.79 4.49
CA PRO A 65 -21.61 14.12 5.90
C PRO A 65 -20.23 14.60 6.37
N ILE A 66 -20.20 15.58 7.29
CA ILE A 66 -18.96 16.18 7.84
C ILE A 66 -17.97 15.14 8.40
N GLY A 67 -18.43 13.94 8.77
CA GLY A 67 -17.61 12.84 9.25
C GLY A 67 -16.51 12.40 8.27
N ILE A 68 -16.68 12.57 6.96
CA ILE A 68 -15.63 12.23 5.97
C ILE A 68 -14.37 13.09 6.13
N LEU A 69 -14.51 14.32 6.64
CA LEU A 69 -13.40 15.20 6.94
C LEU A 69 -12.60 14.66 8.14
N ALA A 70 -13.28 14.18 9.17
CA ALA A 70 -12.63 13.55 10.32
C ALA A 70 -11.88 12.27 9.90
N ILE A 71 -12.45 11.46 9.00
CA ILE A 71 -11.77 10.26 8.47
C ILE A 71 -10.52 10.67 7.67
N THR A 72 -10.63 11.67 6.80
CA THR A 72 -9.52 12.16 5.97
C THR A 72 -8.38 12.69 6.84
N LEU A 73 -8.68 13.53 7.83
CA LEU A 73 -7.69 14.06 8.77
C LEU A 73 -7.08 12.96 9.65
N GLY A 74 -7.89 11.99 10.11
CA GLY A 74 -7.40 10.85 10.87
C GLY A 74 -6.38 10.03 10.07
N LEU A 75 -6.66 9.77 8.79
CA LEU A 75 -5.74 9.08 7.89
C LEU A 75 -4.49 9.90 7.58
N PHE A 76 -4.64 11.22 7.44
CA PHE A 76 -3.52 12.15 7.24
C PHE A 76 -2.54 12.10 8.42
N PHE A 77 -3.03 12.36 9.63
CA PHE A 77 -2.20 12.35 10.82
C PHE A 77 -1.64 10.97 11.15
N SER A 78 -2.39 9.89 10.91
CA SER A 78 -1.89 8.52 11.09
C SER A 78 -0.66 8.25 10.21
N ASN A 79 -0.65 8.76 8.98
CA ASN A 79 0.49 8.58 8.07
C ASN A 79 1.68 9.44 8.48
N ILE A 80 1.43 10.68 8.96
CA ILE A 80 2.47 11.52 9.55
C ILE A 80 3.13 10.81 10.74
N ILE A 81 2.33 10.26 11.65
CA ILE A 81 2.81 9.55 12.82
C ILE A 81 3.61 8.30 12.39
N ALA A 82 3.14 7.54 11.41
CA ALA A 82 3.87 6.38 10.90
C ALA A 82 5.21 6.77 10.23
N GLY A 83 5.25 7.90 9.52
CA GLY A 83 6.44 8.43 8.87
C GLY A 83 7.46 9.00 9.84
N MET A 84 7.04 9.84 10.77
CA MET A 84 7.94 10.51 11.71
C MET A 84 8.26 9.66 12.94
N GLY A 85 7.33 8.83 13.40
CA GLY A 85 7.43 8.02 14.62
C GLY A 85 8.26 6.74 14.52
N GLY A 86 9.07 6.59 13.48
CA GLY A 86 9.95 5.42 13.33
C GLY A 86 9.24 4.08 13.03
N ALA A 87 7.97 4.10 12.63
CA ALA A 87 7.26 2.87 12.26
C ALA A 87 7.88 2.18 11.03
N SER A 88 7.62 0.87 10.91
CA SER A 88 8.16 0.04 9.83
C SER A 88 7.71 0.54 8.45
N ILE A 89 8.51 0.27 7.41
CA ILE A 89 8.15 0.64 6.02
C ILE A 89 6.83 -0.01 5.58
N ARG A 90 6.55 -1.22 6.08
CA ARG A 90 5.29 -1.93 5.84
C ARG A 90 4.10 -1.15 6.40
N THR A 91 4.26 -0.56 7.58
CA THR A 91 3.21 0.26 8.21
C THR A 91 2.98 1.55 7.44
N LEU A 92 4.05 2.25 7.04
CA LEU A 92 3.97 3.47 6.25
C LEU A 92 3.24 3.22 4.91
N LEU A 93 3.73 2.26 4.13
CA LEU A 93 3.15 1.94 2.83
C LEU A 93 1.76 1.34 2.94
N GLY A 94 1.53 0.52 3.98
CA GLY A 94 0.22 -0.07 4.26
C GLY A 94 -0.82 0.99 4.60
N LEU A 95 -0.50 1.93 5.49
CA LEU A 95 -1.39 3.05 5.84
C LEU A 95 -1.61 3.97 4.64
N PHE A 96 -0.58 4.22 3.84
CA PHE A 96 -0.73 5.01 2.62
C PHE A 96 -1.66 4.34 1.60
N ALA A 97 -1.45 3.04 1.33
CA ALA A 97 -2.31 2.26 0.45
C ALA A 97 -3.75 2.17 0.97
N PHE A 98 -3.93 1.94 2.27
CA PHE A 98 -5.24 1.96 2.90
C PHE A 98 -5.92 3.33 2.76
N SER A 99 -5.17 4.41 2.97
CA SER A 99 -5.66 5.77 2.78
C SER A 99 -6.14 6.01 1.35
N ILE A 100 -5.38 5.58 0.34
CA ILE A 100 -5.82 5.65 -1.07
C ILE A 100 -7.17 4.92 -1.27
N LEU A 101 -7.28 3.68 -0.78
CA LEU A 101 -8.49 2.88 -0.94
C LEU A 101 -9.70 3.53 -0.27
N VAL A 102 -9.53 4.09 0.93
CA VAL A 102 -10.62 4.75 1.65
C VAL A 102 -11.09 6.00 0.91
N HIS A 103 -10.20 6.82 0.34
CA HIS A 103 -10.60 7.98 -0.46
C HIS A 103 -11.29 7.58 -1.77
N LEU A 104 -10.80 6.54 -2.45
CA LEU A 104 -11.49 6.02 -3.65
C LEU A 104 -12.89 5.50 -3.32
N LEU A 105 -13.04 4.81 -2.19
CA LEU A 105 -14.33 4.32 -1.72
C LEU A 105 -15.27 5.48 -1.36
N MET A 106 -14.77 6.53 -0.70
CA MET A 106 -15.57 7.74 -0.44
C MET A 106 -16.07 8.36 -1.75
N ILE A 107 -15.19 8.52 -2.74
CA ILE A 107 -15.59 9.07 -4.04
C ILE A 107 -16.69 8.20 -4.66
N ILE A 108 -16.50 6.88 -4.72
CA ILE A 108 -17.49 5.95 -5.28
C ILE A 108 -18.84 6.07 -4.56
N VAL A 109 -18.85 6.03 -3.22
CA VAL A 109 -20.09 6.01 -2.42
C VAL A 109 -20.89 7.31 -2.52
N PHE A 110 -20.23 8.46 -2.68
CA PHE A 110 -20.91 9.76 -2.69
C PHE A 110 -21.18 10.29 -4.10
N THR A 111 -20.56 9.73 -5.14
CA THR A 111 -20.73 10.21 -6.52
C THR A 111 -21.53 9.27 -7.43
N LEU A 112 -21.62 7.98 -7.11
CA LEU A 112 -22.42 6.98 -7.82
C LEU A 112 -23.66 6.60 -7.00
#